data_AF-A0A2G9H9B4-F1
#
_entry.id   AF-A0A2G9H9B4-F1
#
_cell.length_a   1.000
_cell.length_b   1.000
_cell.length_c   1.000
_cell.angle_alpha   90.00
_cell.angle_beta   90.00
_cell.angle_gamma   90.00
#
_symmetry.space_group_name_H-M   'P 1'
#
loop_
_entity.id
_entity.type
_entity.pdbx_description
1 polymer ?
#
loop_
_entity_poly.entity_id
_entity_poly.type
_entity_poly.pdbx_seq_one_letter_code
_entity_poly.pdbx_strand_id
1 'polypeptide(L)'
;MSIGSSNFSTNNSSPLSLSKSATTTCASLLRELQEIWDEIGESDAERDKMLLQLEQECLDIYRRKVERNRKYKAELRQSLVESEAEIAKIASALGERVSVPQMKGSLKQQISVISPALENLRLKKQERVKEISEVEFQVARICAEIAGNDHILDPNGIQVDERDLTTKKLGELKSHLQELQFERNLRLQKVSSYISEIHKLSVVMSLDFKQIMAEIHASLVDTAAGQWKSISNETLARLAGEMNSLKEEKQQRLLKVKDLGKTLIELWNLMDMPVEEQTRFDYVTRLISSTADEVLSPGSLSVDVIEQTEVEVERLNVLKASKMKELIFKRQAELEEIYKGVHMDVDSDKARQILISLIESGSIDLSDLLSSMDDQIVKAKEQAQSRKDILDKVEKWRHASEEESWLDEYERVMLWIHYLNSSSTSYLVPLIIACFRKSHFSNISL
;
A
#
# COMPACT_ATOMS: atom_id res chain seq x y z
N MET A 1 55.13 95.63 1.59
CA MET A 1 55.65 94.77 2.66
C MET A 1 55.62 93.32 2.18
N SER A 2 56.81 92.71 2.16
CA SER A 2 57.19 91.30 1.98
C SER A 2 56.76 90.48 0.75
N ILE A 3 57.70 90.49 -0.19
CA ILE A 3 58.20 89.44 -1.08
C ILE A 3 58.16 88.04 -0.45
N GLY A 4 57.78 87.04 -1.25
CA GLY A 4 57.96 85.62 -1.00
C GLY A 4 58.02 84.84 -2.31
N SER A 5 59.18 84.90 -2.97
CA SER A 5 59.51 84.07 -4.12
C SER A 5 59.68 82.60 -3.70
N SER A 6 58.99 81.68 -4.36
CA SER A 6 59.33 80.25 -4.31
C SER A 6 59.39 79.67 -5.72
N ASN A 7 60.62 79.58 -6.22
CA ASN A 7 61.02 78.75 -7.34
C ASN A 7 60.77 77.28 -7.00
N PHE A 8 60.15 76.49 -7.88
CA PHE A 8 60.37 75.04 -7.93
C PHE A 8 60.24 74.50 -9.37
N SER A 9 61.41 74.48 -10.02
CA SER A 9 61.95 73.46 -10.93
C SER A 9 61.01 72.75 -11.91
N THR A 10 61.12 73.17 -13.17
CA THR A 10 60.92 72.33 -14.36
C THR A 10 61.88 71.14 -14.33
N ASN A 11 61.37 69.95 -13.99
CA ASN A 11 62.10 68.68 -14.16
C ASN A 11 62.14 68.28 -15.64
N ASN A 12 63.13 68.79 -16.37
CA ASN A 12 63.62 68.12 -17.57
C ASN A 12 64.49 66.93 -17.13
N SER A 13 63.87 65.76 -17.03
CA SER A 13 64.59 64.51 -16.82
C SER A 13 65.22 64.04 -18.14
N SER A 14 66.50 64.33 -18.31
CA SER A 14 67.36 63.67 -19.29
C SER A 14 67.39 62.16 -19.02
N PRO A 15 67.07 61.28 -19.99
CA PRO A 15 67.28 59.86 -19.84
C PRO A 15 68.57 59.47 -20.56
N LEU A 16 69.51 58.87 -19.83
CA LEU A 16 70.57 57.92 -20.26
C LEU A 16 71.82 58.10 -19.40
N SER A 17 71.77 57.68 -18.13
CA SER A 17 72.98 57.21 -17.45
C SER A 17 73.24 55.78 -17.91
N LEU A 18 73.93 55.65 -19.04
CA LEU A 18 74.39 54.37 -19.56
C LEU A 18 75.39 53.76 -18.57
N SER A 19 75.27 52.44 -18.37
CA SER A 19 76.03 51.65 -17.41
C SER A 19 77.53 51.88 -17.51
N LYS A 20 78.15 52.23 -16.38
CA LYS A 20 79.60 52.23 -16.18
C LYS A 20 80.11 50.78 -16.10
N SER A 21 80.28 50.11 -17.23
CA SER A 21 81.13 48.92 -17.32
C SER A 21 81.65 48.76 -18.75
N ALA A 22 82.98 48.82 -18.90
CA ALA A 22 83.78 48.67 -20.12
C ALA A 22 83.62 49.79 -21.17
N THR A 23 84.39 50.86 -20.98
CA THR A 23 84.51 52.01 -21.90
C THR A 23 85.48 51.72 -23.05
N THR A 24 84.96 51.30 -24.21
CA THR A 24 85.33 51.89 -25.50
C THR A 24 84.16 52.79 -25.90
N THR A 25 84.35 54.10 -25.79
CA THR A 25 83.28 55.07 -26.07
C THR A 25 83.17 55.23 -27.59
N CYS A 26 82.00 55.52 -28.16
CA CYS A 26 81.88 55.81 -29.60
C CYS A 26 82.92 56.84 -30.08
N ALA A 27 83.26 57.81 -29.21
CA ALA A 27 84.31 58.80 -29.45
C ALA A 27 85.73 58.22 -29.57
N SER A 28 86.08 57.14 -28.85
CA SER A 28 87.42 56.53 -28.97
C SER A 28 87.55 55.73 -30.26
N LEU A 29 86.51 55.00 -30.64
CA LEU A 29 86.47 54.25 -31.91
C LEU A 29 86.44 55.18 -33.13
N LEU A 30 85.74 56.31 -33.04
CA LEU A 30 85.75 57.33 -34.10
C LEU A 30 87.14 57.98 -34.25
N ARG A 31 87.88 58.18 -33.16
CA ARG A 31 89.26 58.69 -33.21
C ARG A 31 90.23 57.68 -33.81
N GLU A 32 90.12 56.39 -33.47
CA GLU A 32 90.89 55.33 -34.12
C GLU A 32 90.57 55.25 -35.62
N LEU A 33 89.30 55.39 -35.98
CA LEU A 33 88.86 55.44 -37.38
C LEU A 33 89.43 56.67 -38.11
N GLN A 34 89.52 57.82 -37.43
CA GLN A 34 90.14 59.05 -37.91
C GLN A 34 91.63 58.85 -38.21
N GLU A 35 92.36 58.24 -37.27
CA GLU A 35 93.79 57.92 -37.41
C GLU A 35 94.03 56.95 -38.58
N ILE A 36 93.19 55.91 -38.73
CA ILE A 36 93.25 54.95 -39.83
C ILE A 36 92.99 55.62 -41.18
N TRP A 37 91.98 56.49 -41.27
CA TRP A 37 91.70 57.22 -42.51
C TRP A 37 92.81 58.19 -42.89
N ASP A 38 93.49 58.78 -41.90
CA ASP A 38 94.66 59.65 -42.12
C ASP A 38 95.88 58.85 -42.64
N GLU A 39 96.06 57.60 -42.19
CA GLU A 39 97.09 56.68 -42.68
C GLU A 39 96.81 56.16 -44.11
N ILE A 40 95.54 55.90 -44.45
CA ILE A 40 95.13 55.39 -45.77
C ILE A 40 95.08 56.50 -46.83
N GLY A 41 94.83 57.76 -46.41
CA GLY A 41 94.66 58.89 -47.31
C GLY A 41 93.25 59.02 -47.89
N GLU A 42 92.22 58.64 -47.13
CA GLU A 42 90.81 58.71 -47.54
C GLU A 42 90.34 60.16 -47.76
N SER A 43 89.51 60.38 -48.77
CA SER A 43 89.00 61.71 -49.11
C SER A 43 87.94 62.19 -48.11
N ASP A 44 87.86 63.50 -47.86
CA ASP A 44 86.84 64.07 -46.96
C ASP A 44 85.41 63.65 -47.34
N ALA A 45 85.12 63.54 -48.65
CA ALA A 45 83.82 63.10 -49.15
C ALA A 45 83.51 61.62 -48.83
N GLU A 46 84.51 60.74 -48.86
CA GLU A 46 84.35 59.31 -48.50
C GLU A 46 84.25 59.12 -46.98
N ARG A 47 85.00 59.92 -46.20
CA ARG A 47 84.89 59.96 -44.73
C ARG A 47 83.51 60.42 -44.29
N ASP A 48 82.99 61.51 -44.85
CA ASP A 48 81.63 62.00 -44.59
C ASP A 48 80.57 60.95 -44.96
N LYS A 49 80.74 60.26 -46.09
CA LYS A 49 79.84 59.19 -46.51
C LYS A 49 79.85 58.00 -45.54
N MET A 50 81.03 57.56 -45.09
CA MET A 50 81.16 56.48 -44.12
C MET A 50 80.61 56.86 -42.74
N LEU A 51 80.82 58.11 -42.30
CA LEU A 51 80.24 58.64 -41.06
C LEU A 51 78.71 58.71 -41.14
N LEU A 52 78.15 59.22 -42.23
CA LEU A 52 76.69 59.25 -42.45
C LEU A 52 76.10 57.83 -42.47
N GLN A 53 76.80 56.86 -43.05
CA GLN A 53 76.38 55.47 -43.04
C GLN A 53 76.37 54.89 -41.61
N LEU A 54 77.41 55.16 -40.81
CA LEU A 54 77.48 54.74 -39.41
C LEU A 54 76.37 55.38 -38.56
N GLU A 55 76.10 56.67 -38.76
CA GLU A 55 74.99 57.38 -38.12
C GLU A 55 73.64 56.75 -38.49
N GLN A 56 73.43 56.43 -39.78
CA GLN A 56 72.20 55.79 -40.26
C GLN A 56 72.01 54.39 -39.66
N GLU A 57 73.06 53.57 -39.61
CA GLU A 57 73.03 52.24 -38.97
C GLU A 57 72.73 52.33 -37.47
N CYS A 58 73.30 53.31 -36.76
CA CYS A 58 73.02 53.59 -35.35
C CYS A 58 71.55 54.00 -35.15
N LEU A 59 71.05 54.92 -35.97
CA LEU A 59 69.64 55.35 -35.95
C LEU A 59 68.69 54.17 -36.20
N ASP A 60 69.01 53.26 -37.12
CA ASP A 60 68.19 52.08 -37.39
C ASP A 60 68.22 51.05 -36.26
N ILE A 61 69.32 50.92 -35.52
CA ILE A 61 69.37 50.14 -34.27
C ILE A 61 68.44 50.77 -33.22
N TYR A 62 68.54 52.08 -32.99
CA TYR A 62 67.68 52.79 -32.05
C TYR A 62 66.21 52.69 -32.44
N ARG A 63 65.85 52.93 -33.70
CA ARG A 63 64.48 52.83 -34.23
C ARG A 63 63.93 51.43 -34.02
N ARG A 64 64.68 50.38 -34.37
CA ARG A 64 64.29 48.98 -34.10
C ARG A 64 64.11 48.72 -32.61
N LYS A 65 64.95 49.26 -31.72
CA LYS A 65 64.82 49.06 -30.27
C LYS A 65 63.60 49.79 -29.71
N VAL A 66 63.33 51.01 -30.17
CA VAL A 66 62.13 51.77 -29.82
C VAL A 66 60.88 51.04 -30.29
N GLU A 67 60.83 50.56 -31.54
CA GLU A 67 59.65 49.84 -32.03
C GLU A 67 59.40 48.52 -31.31
N ARG A 68 60.45 47.75 -31.00
CA ARG A 68 60.29 46.56 -30.15
C ARG A 68 59.71 46.91 -28.78
N ASN A 69 60.14 48.00 -28.15
CA ASN A 69 59.60 48.44 -26.86
C ASN A 69 58.18 49.02 -26.99
N ARG A 70 57.86 49.70 -28.09
CA ARG A 70 56.48 50.17 -28.37
C ARG A 70 55.52 49.00 -28.51
N LYS A 71 55.89 47.98 -29.29
CA LYS A 71 55.12 46.74 -29.44
C LYS A 71 54.93 46.03 -28.11
N TYR A 72 56.02 45.81 -27.36
CA TYR A 72 55.94 45.20 -26.03
C TYR A 72 55.07 45.98 -25.05
N LYS A 73 55.14 47.33 -25.07
CA LYS A 73 54.27 48.19 -24.26
C LYS A 73 52.80 48.05 -24.66
N ALA A 74 52.49 47.92 -25.95
CA ALA A 74 51.13 47.71 -26.44
C ALA A 74 50.59 46.34 -26.01
N GLU A 75 51.40 45.28 -26.12
CA GLU A 75 51.05 43.93 -25.65
C GLU A 75 50.75 43.92 -24.14
N LEU A 76 51.58 44.59 -23.32
CA LEU A 76 51.32 44.72 -21.87
C LEU A 76 50.01 45.47 -21.58
N ARG A 77 49.69 46.54 -22.34
CA ARG A 77 48.43 47.25 -22.19
C ARG A 77 47.23 46.40 -22.57
N GLN A 78 47.35 45.65 -23.66
CA GLN A 78 46.29 44.75 -24.12
C GLN A 78 46.01 43.66 -23.08
N SER A 79 47.06 43.00 -22.58
CA SER A 79 46.93 41.99 -21.52
C SER A 79 46.28 42.54 -20.24
N LEU A 80 46.57 43.80 -19.89
CA LEU A 80 45.93 44.48 -18.77
C LEU A 80 44.42 44.65 -18.99
N VAL A 81 44.02 45.19 -20.15
CA VAL A 81 42.60 45.40 -20.51
C VAL A 81 41.84 44.08 -20.58
N GLU A 82 42.44 43.04 -21.15
CA GLU A 82 41.86 41.69 -21.22
C GLU A 82 41.64 41.11 -19.82
N SER A 83 42.63 41.24 -18.94
CA SER A 83 42.51 40.78 -17.54
C SER A 83 41.43 41.55 -16.77
N GLU A 84 41.34 42.87 -16.95
CA GLU A 84 40.30 43.71 -16.34
C GLU A 84 38.90 43.35 -16.85
N ALA A 85 38.74 43.11 -18.14
CA ALA A 85 37.48 42.68 -18.74
C ALA A 85 37.05 41.29 -18.23
N GLU A 86 37.99 40.36 -18.08
CA GLU A 86 37.72 39.04 -17.50
C GLU A 86 37.32 39.14 -16.03
N ILE A 87 38.02 39.95 -15.23
CA ILE A 87 37.63 40.25 -13.84
C ILE A 87 36.20 40.78 -13.79
N ALA A 88 35.85 41.76 -14.63
CA ALA A 88 34.51 42.33 -14.67
C ALA A 88 33.45 41.28 -15.02
N LYS A 89 33.74 40.39 -15.98
CA LYS A 89 32.85 39.29 -16.36
C LYS A 89 32.64 38.30 -15.21
N ILE A 90 33.71 37.84 -14.55
CA ILE A 90 33.63 36.90 -13.43
C ILE A 90 32.93 37.55 -12.23
N ALA A 91 33.28 38.80 -11.91
CA ALA A 91 32.68 39.57 -10.84
C ALA A 91 31.16 39.74 -11.06
N SER A 92 30.74 40.06 -12.28
CA SER A 92 29.32 40.15 -12.66
C SER A 92 28.61 38.81 -12.48
N ALA A 93 29.20 37.70 -12.94
CA ALA A 93 28.61 36.37 -12.79
C ALA A 93 28.48 35.95 -11.31
N LEU A 94 29.47 36.29 -10.47
CA LEU A 94 29.43 36.02 -9.02
C LEU A 94 28.54 37.01 -8.24
N GLY A 95 28.12 38.12 -8.85
CA GLY A 95 27.40 39.20 -8.19
C GLY A 95 28.24 40.00 -7.19
N GLU A 96 29.56 39.97 -7.34
CA GLU A 96 30.50 40.61 -6.42
C GLU A 96 31.03 41.92 -7.00
N ARG A 97 31.18 42.95 -6.17
CA ARG A 97 31.93 44.14 -6.57
C ARG A 97 33.40 43.90 -6.30
N VAL A 98 34.17 43.66 -7.35
CA VAL A 98 35.63 43.62 -7.25
C VAL A 98 36.15 45.05 -7.33
N SER A 99 36.58 45.60 -6.20
CA SER A 99 37.31 46.86 -6.17
C SER A 99 38.72 46.62 -6.68
N VAL A 100 38.93 46.82 -7.99
CA VAL A 100 40.27 46.83 -8.55
C VAL A 100 41.03 48.01 -7.92
N PRO A 101 42.13 47.78 -7.18
CA PRO A 101 42.88 48.85 -6.55
C PRO A 101 43.30 49.89 -7.59
N GLN A 102 43.26 51.17 -7.24
CA GLN A 102 43.69 52.24 -8.14
C GLN A 102 45.17 52.02 -8.50
N MET A 103 45.40 51.50 -9.71
CA MET A 103 46.68 50.92 -10.12
C MET A 103 47.71 52.02 -10.42
N LYS A 104 48.41 52.48 -9.38
CA LYS A 104 49.50 53.46 -9.52
C LYS A 104 50.82 52.71 -9.72
N GLY A 105 51.50 52.94 -10.85
CA GLY A 105 52.80 52.32 -11.13
C GLY A 105 53.05 52.05 -12.61
N SER A 106 54.15 51.36 -12.91
CA SER A 106 54.49 50.89 -14.26
C SER A 106 53.58 49.73 -14.71
N LEU A 107 53.38 49.53 -16.01
CA LEU A 107 52.52 48.47 -16.56
C LEU A 107 52.86 47.07 -16.00
N LYS A 108 54.14 46.76 -15.78
CA LYS A 108 54.58 45.50 -15.19
C LYS A 108 54.11 45.33 -13.75
N GLN A 109 54.17 46.41 -12.95
CA GLN A 109 53.67 46.40 -11.57
C GLN A 109 52.16 46.22 -11.53
N GLN A 110 51.42 46.89 -12.42
CA GLN A 110 49.97 46.74 -12.52
C GLN A 110 49.57 45.29 -12.84
N ILE A 111 50.20 44.68 -13.84
CA ILE A 111 49.96 43.26 -14.20
C ILE A 111 50.32 42.32 -13.03
N SER A 112 51.43 42.58 -12.32
CA SER A 112 51.81 41.76 -11.16
C SER A 112 50.79 41.78 -10.01
N VAL A 113 49.98 42.85 -9.92
CA VAL A 113 48.90 42.97 -8.94
C VAL A 113 47.60 42.36 -9.45
N ILE A 114 47.28 42.52 -10.75
CA ILE A 114 46.06 41.93 -11.34
C ILE A 114 46.13 40.41 -11.41
N SER A 115 47.27 39.85 -11.82
CA SER A 115 47.36 38.42 -12.14
C SER A 115 46.95 37.51 -10.97
N PRO A 116 47.39 37.73 -9.72
CA PRO A 116 46.93 36.91 -8.59
C PRO A 116 45.45 37.10 -8.26
N ALA A 117 44.92 38.32 -8.42
CA ALA A 117 43.50 38.60 -8.15
C ALA A 117 42.58 37.91 -9.17
N LEU A 118 42.96 37.93 -10.45
CA LEU A 118 42.25 37.21 -11.51
C LEU A 118 42.27 35.69 -11.25
N GLU A 119 43.41 35.13 -10.86
CA GLU A 119 43.51 33.70 -10.58
C GLU A 119 42.66 33.29 -9.37
N ASN A 120 42.61 34.11 -8.32
CA ASN A 120 41.73 33.88 -7.18
C ASN A 120 40.24 33.89 -7.58
N LEU A 121 39.84 34.82 -8.45
CA LEU A 121 38.46 34.88 -8.96
C LEU A 121 38.11 33.68 -9.85
N ARG A 122 39.05 33.19 -10.66
CA ARG A 122 38.86 31.96 -11.46
C ARG A 122 38.65 30.74 -10.58
N LEU A 123 39.47 30.57 -9.53
CA LEU A 123 39.29 29.49 -8.56
C LEU A 123 37.93 29.58 -7.87
N LYS A 124 37.55 30.77 -7.40
CA LYS A 124 36.25 31.00 -6.76
C LYS A 124 35.07 30.71 -7.70
N LYS A 125 35.19 31.07 -8.98
CA LYS A 125 34.20 30.70 -10.01
C LYS A 125 34.09 29.19 -10.14
N GLN A 126 35.22 28.48 -10.24
CA GLN A 126 35.24 27.01 -10.37
C GLN A 126 34.61 26.31 -9.15
N GLU A 127 34.93 26.77 -7.93
CA GLU A 127 34.31 26.27 -6.71
C GLU A 127 32.81 26.48 -6.70
N ARG A 128 32.34 27.67 -7.10
CA ARG A 128 30.91 27.99 -7.15
C ARG A 128 30.16 27.16 -8.19
N VAL A 129 30.74 26.94 -9.36
CA VAL A 129 30.17 26.06 -10.40
C VAL A 129 30.04 24.64 -9.86
N LYS A 130 31.07 24.12 -9.20
CA LYS A 130 31.05 22.79 -8.58
C LYS A 130 29.98 22.67 -7.49
N GLU A 131 29.81 23.70 -6.67
CA GLU A 131 28.80 23.73 -5.61
C GLU A 131 27.37 23.74 -6.19
N ILE A 132 27.13 24.57 -7.21
CA ILE A 132 25.83 24.63 -7.89
C ILE A 132 25.53 23.32 -8.60
N SER A 133 26.49 22.73 -9.32
CA SER A 133 26.28 21.45 -10.02
C SER A 133 25.92 20.33 -9.06
N GLU A 134 26.54 20.28 -7.88
CA GLU A 134 26.22 19.29 -6.85
C GLU A 134 24.80 19.49 -6.29
N VAL A 135 24.39 20.73 -6.03
CA VAL A 135 23.03 21.03 -5.55
C VAL A 135 21.99 20.68 -6.63
N GLU A 136 22.21 21.08 -7.88
CA GLU A 136 21.34 20.75 -9.00
C GLU A 136 21.25 19.23 -9.24
N PHE A 137 22.35 18.50 -9.04
CA PHE A 137 22.35 17.04 -9.08
C PHE A 137 21.45 16.42 -8.03
N GLN A 138 21.57 16.86 -6.78
CA GLN A 138 20.72 16.35 -5.72
C GLN A 138 19.24 16.68 -5.95
N VAL A 139 18.94 17.89 -6.44
CA VAL A 139 17.58 18.30 -6.84
C VAL A 139 17.06 17.36 -7.93
N ALA A 140 17.81 17.19 -9.03
CA ALA A 140 17.40 16.34 -10.15
C ALA A 140 17.17 14.89 -9.70
N ARG A 141 18.02 14.36 -8.83
CA ARG A 141 17.88 13.01 -8.25
C ARG A 141 16.59 12.86 -7.45
N ILE A 142 16.31 13.78 -6.53
CA ILE A 142 15.08 13.70 -5.72
C ILE A 142 13.84 13.86 -6.61
N CYS A 143 13.87 14.77 -7.57
CA CYS A 143 12.79 14.95 -8.53
C CYS A 143 12.55 13.67 -9.36
N ALA A 144 13.60 12.98 -9.79
CA ALA A 144 13.51 11.72 -10.51
C ALA A 144 12.92 10.60 -9.63
N GLU A 145 13.34 10.48 -8.37
CA GLU A 145 12.75 9.56 -7.38
C GLU A 145 11.24 9.81 -7.19
N ILE A 146 10.83 11.08 -7.07
CA ILE A 146 9.43 11.48 -6.91
C ILE A 146 8.62 11.22 -8.19
N ALA A 147 9.22 11.43 -9.37
CA ALA A 147 8.59 11.14 -10.65
C ALA A 147 8.48 9.63 -10.94
N GLY A 148 9.32 8.80 -10.31
CA GLY A 148 9.42 7.37 -10.60
C GLY A 148 10.34 7.04 -11.77
N ASN A 149 11.26 7.95 -12.12
CA ASN A 149 12.29 7.72 -13.13
C ASN A 149 13.58 7.25 -12.46
N ASP A 150 13.74 5.94 -12.28
CA ASP A 150 14.93 5.33 -11.66
C ASP A 150 16.19 5.35 -12.55
N HIS A 151 16.24 6.22 -13.56
CA HIS A 151 17.42 6.37 -14.38
C HIS A 151 18.59 6.87 -13.54
N ILE A 152 19.71 6.15 -13.61
CA ILE A 152 20.98 6.58 -13.01
C ILE A 152 21.38 7.89 -13.68
N LEU A 153 21.20 9.00 -12.97
CA LEU A 153 21.65 10.31 -13.42
C LEU A 153 23.18 10.32 -13.39
N ASP A 154 23.80 10.72 -14.49
CA ASP A 154 25.25 10.96 -14.55
C ASP A 154 25.57 12.26 -13.79
N PRO A 155 26.40 12.23 -12.74
CA PRO A 155 26.84 13.43 -12.02
C PRO A 155 27.50 14.46 -12.93
N ASN A 156 28.11 14.04 -14.05
CA ASN A 156 28.77 14.93 -15.00
C ASN A 156 27.83 15.50 -16.07
N GLY A 157 26.58 15.03 -16.14
CA GLY A 157 25.61 15.46 -17.15
C GLY A 157 24.94 16.80 -16.87
N ILE A 158 25.20 17.41 -15.71
CA ILE A 158 24.52 18.65 -15.30
C ILE A 158 25.29 19.87 -15.75
N GLN A 159 24.66 20.62 -16.66
CA GLN A 159 25.19 21.86 -17.18
C GLN A 159 24.71 23.04 -16.33
N VAL A 160 25.64 23.66 -15.59
CA VAL A 160 25.37 24.86 -14.79
C VAL A 160 25.34 26.11 -15.68
N ASP A 161 24.37 26.98 -15.47
CA ASP A 161 24.38 28.31 -16.09
C ASP A 161 25.45 29.21 -15.47
N GLU A 162 26.58 29.36 -16.15
CA GLU A 162 27.68 30.20 -15.69
C GLU A 162 27.40 31.71 -15.75
N ARG A 163 26.24 32.15 -16.26
CA ARG A 163 25.87 33.57 -16.32
C ARG A 163 25.47 34.12 -14.95
N ASP A 164 24.90 33.27 -14.09
CA ASP A 164 24.44 33.64 -12.74
C ASP A 164 24.94 32.63 -11.71
N LEU A 165 26.09 32.95 -11.12
CA LEU A 165 26.74 32.21 -10.05
C LEU A 165 26.62 32.95 -8.71
N THR A 166 25.61 33.81 -8.58
CA THR A 166 25.43 34.67 -7.42
C THR A 166 25.16 33.87 -6.15
N THR A 167 25.54 34.41 -4.99
CA THR A 167 25.22 33.81 -3.69
C THR A 167 23.71 33.71 -3.44
N LYS A 168 22.94 34.65 -4.02
CA LYS A 168 21.48 34.61 -4.00
C LYS A 168 20.95 33.39 -4.73
N LYS A 169 21.38 33.16 -5.98
CA LYS A 169 20.95 32.00 -6.78
C LYS A 169 21.30 30.68 -6.10
N LEU A 170 22.52 30.56 -5.58
CA LEU A 170 22.93 29.40 -4.78
C LEU A 170 22.05 29.20 -3.54
N GLY A 171 21.71 30.28 -2.84
CA GLY A 171 20.80 30.25 -1.68
C GLY A 171 19.40 29.76 -2.05
N GLU A 172 18.85 30.23 -3.17
CA GLU A 172 17.55 29.76 -3.70
C GLU A 172 17.58 28.26 -4.02
N LEU A 173 18.63 27.79 -4.71
CA LEU A 173 18.80 26.37 -5.04
C LEU A 173 18.92 25.50 -3.78
N LYS A 174 19.67 25.96 -2.76
CA LYS A 174 19.78 25.26 -1.47
C LYS A 174 18.47 25.22 -0.71
N SER A 175 17.69 26.31 -0.72
CA SER A 175 16.34 26.34 -0.13
C SER A 175 15.42 25.34 -0.82
N HIS A 176 15.43 25.31 -2.15
CA HIS A 176 14.64 24.36 -2.93
C HIS A 176 15.04 22.90 -2.65
N LEU A 177 16.34 22.62 -2.54
CA LEU A 177 16.84 21.31 -2.15
C LEU A 177 16.33 20.89 -0.75
N GLN A 178 16.32 21.82 0.22
CA GLN A 178 15.79 21.54 1.56
C GLN A 178 14.29 21.23 1.54
N GLU A 179 13.50 21.97 0.77
CA GLU A 179 12.06 21.70 0.57
C GLU A 179 11.83 20.31 -0.02
N LEU A 180 12.59 19.95 -1.07
CA LEU A 180 12.50 18.62 -1.69
C LEU A 180 12.94 17.49 -0.76
N GLN A 181 13.98 17.70 0.05
CA GLN A 181 14.40 16.73 1.07
C GLN A 181 13.30 16.54 2.14
N PHE A 182 12.63 17.61 2.54
CA PHE A 182 11.49 17.53 3.45
C PHE A 182 10.33 16.75 2.83
N GLU A 183 9.94 17.08 1.59
CA GLU A 183 8.88 16.36 0.87
C GLU A 183 9.22 14.87 0.73
N ARG A 184 10.45 14.55 0.36
CA ARG A 184 10.95 13.17 0.25
C ARG A 184 10.76 12.39 1.55
N ASN A 185 11.14 12.98 2.68
CA ASN A 185 10.98 12.36 4.00
C ASN A 185 9.50 12.16 4.36
N LEU A 186 8.65 13.14 4.06
CA LEU A 186 7.21 13.03 4.27
C LEU A 186 6.61 11.88 3.43
N ARG A 187 7.03 11.75 2.17
CA ARG A 187 6.60 10.65 1.29
C ARG A 187 7.05 9.29 1.82
N LEU A 188 8.29 9.16 2.30
CA LEU A 188 8.80 7.93 2.93
C LEU A 188 7.97 7.51 4.16
N GLN A 189 7.62 8.49 5.01
CA GLN A 189 6.75 8.25 6.16
C GLN A 189 5.35 7.79 5.71
N LYS A 190 4.79 8.43 4.69
CA LYS A 190 3.48 8.09 4.13
C LYS A 190 3.45 6.69 3.52
N VAL A 191 4.46 6.31 2.72
CA VAL A 191 4.63 4.95 2.20
C VAL A 191 4.70 3.95 3.36
N SER A 192 5.51 4.22 4.38
CA SER A 192 5.64 3.33 5.54
C SER A 192 4.33 3.17 6.32
N SER A 193 3.55 4.26 6.45
CA SER A 193 2.22 4.24 7.05
C SER A 193 1.25 3.39 6.23
N TYR A 194 1.19 3.57 4.91
CA TYR A 194 0.32 2.76 4.04
C TYR A 194 0.66 1.27 4.09
N ILE A 195 1.95 0.92 4.04
CA ILE A 195 2.41 -0.47 4.17
C ILE A 195 1.95 -1.08 5.50
N SER A 196 2.08 -0.34 6.61
CA SER A 196 1.65 -0.79 7.94
C SER A 196 0.14 -1.01 8.02
N GLU A 197 -0.65 -0.07 7.49
CA GLU A 197 -2.12 -0.20 7.47
C GLU A 197 -2.59 -1.34 6.56
N ILE A 198 -2.01 -1.47 5.36
CA ILE A 198 -2.31 -2.59 4.45
C ILE A 198 -1.97 -3.93 5.12
N HIS A 199 -0.83 -4.02 5.84
CA HIS A 199 -0.47 -5.22 6.58
C HIS A 199 -1.50 -5.55 7.69
N LYS A 200 -2.00 -4.55 8.43
CA LYS A 200 -3.05 -4.77 9.43
C LYS A 200 -4.33 -5.30 8.77
N LEU A 201 -4.74 -4.71 7.64
CA LEU A 201 -5.91 -5.15 6.89
C LEU A 201 -5.74 -6.58 6.36
N SER A 202 -4.58 -6.91 5.80
CA SER A 202 -4.29 -8.25 5.28
C SER A 202 -4.30 -9.30 6.38
N VAL A 203 -3.79 -8.99 7.58
CA VAL A 203 -3.82 -9.90 8.73
C VAL A 203 -5.25 -10.21 9.20
N VAL A 204 -6.13 -9.21 9.23
CA VAL A 204 -7.54 -9.39 9.66
C VAL A 204 -8.33 -10.23 8.64
N MET A 205 -8.08 -10.02 7.34
CA MET A 205 -8.78 -10.70 6.25
C MET A 205 -8.07 -11.97 5.73
N SER A 206 -6.94 -12.33 6.33
CA SER A 206 -6.07 -13.45 5.92
C SER A 206 -5.65 -13.40 4.44
N LEU A 207 -5.25 -12.22 3.96
CA LEU A 207 -4.74 -12.02 2.60
C LEU A 207 -3.23 -12.17 2.53
N ASP A 208 -2.71 -12.57 1.37
CA ASP A 208 -1.27 -12.62 1.11
C ASP A 208 -0.69 -11.22 0.94
N PHE A 209 -0.11 -10.70 2.03
CA PHE A 209 0.53 -9.39 2.04
C PHE A 209 1.66 -9.25 1.01
N LYS A 210 2.46 -10.30 0.77
CA LYS A 210 3.57 -10.23 -0.17
C LYS A 210 3.06 -10.08 -1.60
N GLN A 211 2.00 -10.81 -1.93
CA GLN A 211 1.34 -10.71 -3.22
C GLN A 211 0.78 -9.30 -3.46
N ILE A 212 0.06 -8.74 -2.47
CA ILE A 212 -0.47 -7.36 -2.55
C ILE A 212 0.66 -6.34 -2.78
N MET A 213 1.77 -6.45 -2.02
CA MET A 213 2.91 -5.54 -2.20
C MET A 213 3.58 -5.70 -3.58
N ALA A 214 3.68 -6.92 -4.09
CA ALA A 214 4.27 -7.22 -5.40
C ALA A 214 3.47 -6.60 -6.54
N GLU A 215 2.14 -6.65 -6.44
CA GLU A 215 1.24 -6.06 -7.42
C GLU A 215 1.40 -4.54 -7.46
N ILE A 216 1.51 -3.88 -6.29
CA ILE A 216 1.71 -2.44 -6.19
C ILE A 216 3.08 -2.02 -6.76
N HIS A 217 4.18 -2.60 -6.26
CA HIS A 217 5.52 -2.31 -6.78
C HIS A 217 6.54 -3.32 -6.25
N ALA A 218 7.38 -3.86 -7.15
CA ALA A 218 8.37 -4.88 -6.80
C ALA A 218 9.34 -4.45 -5.67
N SER A 219 9.69 -3.16 -5.58
CA SER A 219 10.55 -2.65 -4.51
C SER A 219 9.95 -2.71 -3.10
N LEU A 220 8.66 -3.01 -2.98
CA LEU A 220 7.96 -3.10 -1.69
C LEU A 220 8.00 -4.51 -1.09
N VAL A 221 8.40 -5.52 -1.89
CA VAL A 221 8.51 -6.92 -1.48
C VAL A 221 9.93 -7.19 -1.00
N ASP A 222 10.07 -7.83 0.18
CA ASP A 222 11.33 -8.31 0.78
C ASP A 222 12.55 -7.42 0.47
N THR A 223 12.50 -6.19 0.97
CA THR A 223 13.66 -5.29 0.98
C THR A 223 14.80 -5.94 1.76
N ALA A 224 15.84 -6.43 1.07
CA ALA A 224 17.14 -6.61 1.71
C ALA A 224 17.53 -5.27 2.36
N ALA A 225 18.08 -5.30 3.57
CA ALA A 225 18.40 -4.10 4.32
C ALA A 225 19.27 -3.14 3.47
N GLY A 226 18.69 -2.06 2.97
CA GLY A 226 19.36 -1.07 2.11
C GLY A 226 18.72 -0.80 0.75
N GLN A 227 17.76 -1.59 0.27
CA GLN A 227 16.99 -1.25 -0.95
C GLN A 227 15.96 -0.15 -0.67
N TRP A 228 15.84 0.81 -1.60
CA TRP A 228 14.95 1.95 -1.44
C TRP A 228 13.52 1.56 -1.80
N LYS A 229 12.57 1.90 -0.93
CA LYS A 229 11.15 1.81 -1.24
C LYS A 229 10.81 2.95 -2.21
N SER A 230 10.15 2.62 -3.31
CA SER A 230 9.67 3.63 -4.25
C SER A 230 8.74 4.64 -3.56
N ILE A 231 8.99 5.93 -3.79
CA ILE A 231 8.23 7.07 -3.25
C ILE A 231 7.54 7.88 -4.35
N SER A 232 7.47 7.30 -5.55
CA SER A 232 6.94 7.97 -6.73
C SER A 232 5.46 8.32 -6.54
N ASN A 233 5.00 9.30 -7.31
CA ASN A 233 3.58 9.67 -7.34
C ASN A 233 2.70 8.46 -7.65
N GLU A 234 3.12 7.62 -8.60
CA GLU A 234 2.42 6.41 -9.00
C GLU A 234 2.34 5.39 -7.85
N THR A 235 3.47 5.08 -7.21
CA THR A 235 3.50 4.12 -6.09
C THR A 235 2.62 4.59 -4.93
N LEU A 236 2.63 5.87 -4.60
CA LEU A 236 1.77 6.43 -3.56
C LEU A 236 0.29 6.39 -3.93
N ALA A 237 -0.06 6.65 -5.19
CA ALA A 237 -1.44 6.57 -5.68
C ALA A 237 -1.94 5.13 -5.64
N ARG A 238 -1.13 4.16 -6.09
CA ARG A 238 -1.44 2.74 -6.04
C ARG A 238 -1.59 2.22 -4.61
N LEU A 239 -0.68 2.60 -3.70
CA LEU A 239 -0.81 2.28 -2.26
C LEU A 239 -2.10 2.84 -1.66
N ALA A 240 -2.45 4.08 -1.98
CA ALA A 240 -3.67 4.70 -1.48
C ALA A 240 -4.93 4.02 -2.05
N GLY A 241 -4.93 3.69 -3.34
CA GLY A 241 -6.00 2.94 -4.00
C GLY A 241 -6.21 1.57 -3.37
N GLU A 242 -5.13 0.80 -3.20
CA GLU A 242 -5.18 -0.54 -2.61
C GLU A 242 -5.64 -0.50 -1.15
N MET A 243 -5.12 0.45 -0.36
CA MET A 243 -5.57 0.64 1.02
C MET A 243 -7.08 0.92 1.10
N ASN A 244 -7.62 1.75 0.20
CA ASN A 244 -9.05 2.05 0.18
C ASN A 244 -9.88 0.82 -0.24
N SER A 245 -9.44 0.11 -1.28
CA SER A 245 -10.05 -1.15 -1.73
C SER A 245 -10.14 -2.16 -0.57
N LEU A 246 -9.04 -2.37 0.17
CA LEU A 246 -9.01 -3.29 1.31
C LEU A 246 -9.88 -2.84 2.48
N LYS A 247 -10.04 -1.53 2.70
CA LYS A 247 -10.98 -1.01 3.71
C LYS A 247 -12.43 -1.27 3.32
N GLU A 248 -12.77 -1.06 2.05
CA GLU A 248 -14.09 -1.35 1.51
C GLU A 248 -14.39 -2.86 1.59
N GLU A 249 -13.44 -3.71 1.20
CA GLU A 249 -13.58 -5.16 1.29
C GLU A 249 -13.75 -5.61 2.75
N LYS A 250 -12.95 -5.09 3.69
CA LYS A 250 -13.12 -5.37 5.13
C LYS A 250 -14.53 -5.04 5.60
N GLN A 251 -15.07 -3.89 5.17
CA GLN A 251 -16.42 -3.47 5.53
C GLN A 251 -17.48 -4.40 4.93
N GLN A 252 -17.34 -4.79 3.66
CA GLN A 252 -18.25 -5.73 3.00
C GLN A 252 -18.25 -7.10 3.68
N ARG A 253 -17.06 -7.66 3.97
CA ARG A 253 -16.90 -8.92 4.68
C ARG A 253 -17.53 -8.87 6.07
N LEU A 254 -17.30 -7.78 6.81
CA LEU A 254 -17.92 -7.59 8.12
C LEU A 254 -19.44 -7.58 8.01
N LEU A 255 -20.03 -6.79 7.11
CA LEU A 255 -21.49 -6.75 6.91
C LEU A 255 -22.06 -8.14 6.63
N LYS A 256 -21.42 -8.89 5.73
CA LYS A 256 -21.82 -10.27 5.40
C LYS A 256 -21.80 -11.18 6.64
N VAL A 257 -20.72 -11.16 7.42
CA VAL A 257 -20.61 -11.94 8.67
C VAL A 257 -21.67 -11.53 9.68
N LYS A 258 -21.98 -10.23 9.81
CA LYS A 258 -23.03 -9.76 10.71
C LYS A 258 -24.40 -10.31 10.34
N ASP A 259 -24.74 -10.29 9.06
CA ASP A 259 -26.04 -10.76 8.59
C ASP A 259 -26.17 -12.27 8.74
N LEU A 260 -25.12 -13.03 8.40
CA LEU A 260 -25.06 -14.47 8.68
C LEU A 260 -25.18 -14.77 10.18
N GLY A 261 -24.49 -14.00 11.02
CA GLY A 261 -24.55 -14.14 12.48
C GLY A 261 -25.96 -13.90 13.04
N LYS A 262 -26.70 -12.92 12.52
CA LYS A 262 -28.12 -12.71 12.90
C LYS A 262 -28.98 -13.91 12.49
N THR A 263 -28.82 -14.40 11.25
CA THR A 263 -29.56 -15.58 10.77
C THR A 263 -29.24 -16.82 11.61
N LEU A 264 -27.99 -17.03 12.03
CA LEU A 264 -27.62 -18.10 12.95
C LEU A 264 -28.38 -18.00 14.27
N ILE A 265 -28.40 -16.81 14.89
CA ILE A 265 -29.12 -16.59 16.15
C ILE A 265 -30.62 -16.85 15.99
N GLU A 266 -31.23 -16.38 14.90
CA GLU A 266 -32.64 -16.64 14.58
C GLU A 266 -32.92 -18.13 14.45
N LEU A 267 -32.07 -18.89 13.75
CA LEU A 267 -32.21 -20.33 13.59
C LEU A 267 -31.98 -21.08 14.91
N TRP A 268 -31.01 -20.68 15.72
CA TRP A 268 -30.78 -21.28 17.04
C TRP A 268 -31.96 -21.07 17.98
N ASN A 269 -32.52 -19.86 18.02
CA ASN A 269 -33.71 -19.54 18.82
C ASN A 269 -34.95 -20.30 18.33
N LEU A 270 -35.09 -20.47 17.01
CA LEU A 270 -36.23 -21.19 16.43
C LEU A 270 -36.16 -22.71 16.71
N MET A 271 -34.96 -23.27 16.74
CA MET A 271 -34.73 -24.71 16.88
C MET A 271 -34.37 -25.14 18.32
N ASP A 272 -34.41 -24.22 19.28
CA ASP A 272 -33.97 -24.42 20.67
C ASP A 272 -32.59 -25.11 20.76
N MET A 273 -31.62 -24.60 19.97
CA MET A 273 -30.31 -25.23 19.83
C MET A 273 -29.52 -25.22 21.15
N PRO A 274 -28.91 -26.34 21.59
CA PRO A 274 -28.09 -26.38 22.81
C PRO A 274 -26.89 -25.42 22.73
N VAL A 275 -26.53 -24.85 23.89
CA VAL A 275 -25.47 -23.83 24.00
C VAL A 275 -24.12 -24.36 23.51
N GLU A 276 -23.85 -25.65 23.71
CA GLU A 276 -22.61 -26.31 23.28
C GLU A 276 -22.40 -26.19 21.76
N GLU A 277 -23.47 -26.34 20.97
CA GLU A 277 -23.40 -26.18 19.51
C GLU A 277 -23.26 -24.70 19.11
N GLN A 278 -23.86 -23.78 19.88
CA GLN A 278 -23.74 -22.33 19.64
C GLN A 278 -22.32 -21.80 19.90
N THR A 279 -21.61 -22.34 20.90
CA THR A 279 -20.26 -21.85 21.28
C THR A 279 -19.24 -21.93 20.15
N ARG A 280 -19.43 -22.84 19.19
CA ARG A 280 -18.56 -22.99 18.02
C ARG A 280 -18.51 -21.73 17.15
N PHE A 281 -19.56 -20.90 17.18
CA PHE A 281 -19.69 -19.67 16.40
C PHE A 281 -19.75 -18.39 17.27
N ASP A 282 -19.36 -18.47 18.56
CA ASP A 282 -19.34 -17.30 19.47
C ASP A 282 -18.54 -16.11 18.91
N TYR A 283 -17.47 -16.39 18.16
CA TYR A 283 -16.67 -15.36 17.50
C TYR A 283 -17.47 -14.58 16.44
N VAL A 284 -18.38 -15.23 15.70
CA VAL A 284 -19.29 -14.59 14.74
C VAL A 284 -20.30 -13.73 15.49
N THR A 285 -20.90 -14.27 16.55
CA THR A 285 -21.86 -13.55 17.39
C THR A 285 -21.27 -12.26 17.94
N ARG A 286 -20.01 -12.29 18.37
CA ARG A 286 -19.30 -11.09 18.87
C ARG A 286 -19.12 -10.01 17.79
N LEU A 287 -18.89 -10.42 16.54
CA LEU A 287 -18.69 -9.50 15.41
C LEU A 287 -19.97 -8.74 15.02
N ILE A 288 -21.15 -9.24 15.36
CA ILE A 288 -22.44 -8.57 15.06
C ILE A 288 -22.46 -7.13 15.60
N SER A 289 -21.95 -6.95 16.83
CA SER A 289 -21.94 -5.64 17.50
C SER A 289 -20.71 -4.79 17.19
N SER A 290 -19.67 -5.35 16.57
CA SER A 290 -18.39 -4.66 16.33
C SER A 290 -18.45 -3.67 15.17
N THR A 291 -17.70 -2.57 15.24
CA THR A 291 -17.49 -1.68 14.08
C THR A 291 -16.29 -2.13 13.24
N ALA A 292 -16.17 -1.63 11.99
CA ALA A 292 -15.07 -1.99 11.11
C ALA A 292 -13.69 -1.63 11.70
N ASP A 293 -13.59 -0.57 12.50
CA ASP A 293 -12.34 -0.13 13.13
C ASP A 293 -11.97 -0.98 14.35
N GLU A 294 -12.95 -1.50 15.09
CA GLU A 294 -12.74 -2.35 16.28
C GLU A 294 -12.25 -3.75 15.93
N VAL A 295 -12.54 -4.24 14.72
CA VAL A 295 -12.15 -5.59 14.30
C VAL A 295 -10.68 -5.61 13.92
N LEU A 296 -9.86 -6.08 14.87
CA LEU A 296 -8.41 -6.19 14.75
C LEU A 296 -7.88 -7.62 14.88
N SER A 297 -8.75 -8.58 15.23
CA SER A 297 -8.34 -9.97 15.42
C SER A 297 -7.89 -10.61 14.10
N PRO A 298 -6.70 -11.22 14.06
CA PRO A 298 -6.19 -11.91 12.87
C PRO A 298 -7.15 -12.98 12.35
N GLY A 299 -7.38 -12.99 11.04
CA GLY A 299 -8.22 -13.97 10.35
C GLY A 299 -9.70 -13.97 10.75
N SER A 300 -10.18 -13.00 11.52
CA SER A 300 -11.58 -12.92 11.92
C SER A 300 -12.55 -12.63 10.77
N LEU A 301 -12.04 -12.06 9.67
CA LEU A 301 -12.79 -11.80 8.44
C LEU A 301 -12.14 -12.55 7.26
N SER A 302 -11.55 -13.72 7.51
CA SER A 302 -11.05 -14.58 6.44
C SER A 302 -12.20 -15.11 5.58
N VAL A 303 -11.89 -15.50 4.35
CA VAL A 303 -12.86 -16.16 3.47
C VAL A 303 -13.36 -17.46 4.11
N ASP A 304 -12.46 -18.23 4.71
CA ASP A 304 -12.80 -19.49 5.38
C ASP A 304 -13.83 -19.30 6.52
N VAL A 305 -13.71 -18.22 7.29
CA VAL A 305 -14.68 -17.91 8.37
C VAL A 305 -16.06 -17.62 7.79
N ILE A 306 -16.11 -16.81 6.73
CA ILE A 306 -17.36 -16.47 6.06
C ILE A 306 -18.00 -17.74 5.49
N GLU A 307 -17.22 -18.54 4.76
CA GLU A 307 -17.69 -19.79 4.14
C GLU A 307 -18.17 -20.81 5.19
N GLN A 308 -17.44 -20.99 6.28
CA GLN A 308 -17.86 -21.87 7.38
C GLN A 308 -19.20 -21.43 7.99
N THR A 309 -19.41 -20.12 8.11
CA THR A 309 -20.66 -19.55 8.64
C THR A 309 -21.81 -19.75 7.65
N GLU A 310 -21.58 -19.54 6.35
CA GLU A 310 -22.57 -19.80 5.30
C GLU A 310 -22.98 -21.27 5.25
N VAL A 311 -22.02 -22.18 5.29
CA VAL A 311 -22.26 -23.62 5.30
C VAL A 311 -23.08 -24.03 6.53
N GLU A 312 -22.81 -23.44 7.70
CA GLU A 312 -23.60 -23.73 8.90
C GLU A 312 -25.03 -23.21 8.80
N VAL A 313 -25.23 -21.99 8.30
CA VAL A 313 -26.58 -21.46 8.05
C VAL A 313 -27.36 -22.38 7.12
N GLU A 314 -26.73 -22.84 6.03
CA GLU A 314 -27.35 -23.77 5.09
C GLU A 314 -27.68 -25.11 5.77
N ARG A 315 -26.73 -25.67 6.53
CA ARG A 315 -26.94 -26.90 7.29
C ARG A 315 -28.12 -26.79 8.25
N LEU A 316 -28.25 -25.67 8.95
CA LEU A 316 -29.36 -25.41 9.87
C LEU A 316 -30.70 -25.23 9.16
N ASN A 317 -30.72 -24.60 7.98
CA ASN A 317 -31.93 -24.52 7.15
C ASN A 317 -32.40 -25.90 6.69
N VAL A 318 -31.48 -26.76 6.25
CA VAL A 318 -31.79 -28.16 5.89
C VAL A 318 -32.31 -28.93 7.10
N LEU A 319 -31.68 -28.76 8.27
CA LEU A 319 -32.13 -29.40 9.52
C LEU A 319 -33.53 -28.92 9.93
N LYS A 320 -33.80 -27.62 9.84
CA LYS A 320 -35.12 -27.02 10.08
C LYS A 320 -36.18 -27.65 9.17
N ALA A 321 -35.92 -27.74 7.87
CA ALA A 321 -36.85 -28.36 6.92
C ALA A 321 -37.09 -29.85 7.24
N SER A 322 -36.03 -30.60 7.58
CA SER A 322 -36.14 -32.00 7.98
C SER A 322 -36.97 -32.17 9.26
N LYS A 323 -36.80 -31.29 10.24
CA LYS A 323 -37.57 -31.32 11.50
C LYS A 323 -39.03 -30.93 11.28
N MET A 324 -39.29 -29.96 10.41
CA MET A 324 -40.65 -29.61 10.00
C MET A 324 -41.35 -30.79 9.34
N LYS A 325 -40.67 -31.50 8.43
CA LYS A 325 -41.18 -32.75 7.82
C LYS A 325 -41.50 -33.81 8.87
N GLU A 326 -40.63 -34.00 9.87
CA GLU A 326 -40.87 -34.93 10.98
C GLU A 326 -42.13 -34.56 11.79
N LEU A 327 -42.32 -33.27 12.11
CA LEU A 327 -43.49 -32.79 12.85
C LEU A 327 -44.79 -33.00 12.07
N ILE A 328 -44.79 -32.71 10.76
CA ILE A 328 -45.93 -32.94 9.86
C ILE A 328 -46.34 -34.42 9.91
N PHE A 329 -45.41 -35.37 9.80
CA PHE A 329 -45.75 -36.79 9.91
C PHE A 329 -46.25 -37.20 11.29
N LYS A 330 -45.74 -36.59 12.38
CA LYS A 330 -46.28 -36.83 13.72
C LYS A 330 -47.72 -36.34 13.85
N ARG A 331 -48.04 -35.17 13.31
CA ARG A 331 -49.42 -34.65 13.24
C ARG A 331 -50.31 -35.56 12.41
N GLN A 332 -49.82 -36.08 11.28
CA GLN A 332 -50.56 -37.04 10.47
C GLN A 332 -50.91 -38.29 11.28
N ALA A 333 -49.93 -38.86 12.00
CA ALA A 333 -50.16 -40.02 12.85
C ALA A 333 -51.13 -39.73 14.01
N GLU A 334 -51.04 -38.56 14.65
CA GLU A 334 -51.99 -38.13 15.69
C GLU A 334 -53.43 -38.08 15.14
N LEU A 335 -53.60 -37.51 13.95
CA LEU A 335 -54.89 -37.41 13.28
C LEU A 335 -55.49 -38.80 12.97
N GLU A 336 -54.67 -39.72 12.48
CA GLU A 336 -55.08 -41.09 12.19
C GLU A 336 -55.48 -41.87 13.44
N GLU A 337 -54.74 -41.73 14.55
CA GLU A 337 -55.10 -42.37 15.82
C GLU A 337 -56.42 -41.82 16.38
N ILE A 338 -56.69 -40.52 16.23
CA ILE A 338 -57.98 -39.94 16.60
C ILE A 338 -59.11 -40.57 15.76
N TYR A 339 -58.95 -40.62 14.43
CA TYR A 339 -59.96 -41.20 13.55
C TYR A 339 -60.22 -42.68 13.83
N LYS A 340 -59.16 -43.45 14.07
CA LYS A 340 -59.27 -44.86 14.47
C LYS A 340 -60.01 -45.03 15.79
N GLY A 341 -59.71 -44.19 16.78
CA GLY A 341 -60.35 -44.21 18.10
C GLY A 341 -61.85 -43.89 18.06
N VAL A 342 -62.32 -43.14 17.06
CA VAL A 342 -63.75 -42.81 16.87
C VAL A 342 -64.46 -43.70 15.86
N HIS A 343 -63.81 -44.79 15.44
CA HIS A 343 -64.29 -45.70 14.40
C HIS A 343 -64.71 -44.99 13.10
N MET A 344 -63.95 -43.96 12.68
CA MET A 344 -64.12 -43.33 11.38
C MET A 344 -63.39 -44.14 10.32
N ASP A 345 -64.10 -44.50 9.25
CA ASP A 345 -63.52 -45.18 8.09
C ASP A 345 -62.84 -44.14 7.18
N VAL A 346 -61.52 -44.00 7.34
CA VAL A 346 -60.68 -43.09 6.55
C VAL A 346 -59.56 -43.92 5.91
N ASP A 347 -59.37 -43.75 4.60
CA ASP A 347 -58.26 -44.35 3.85
C ASP A 347 -56.93 -43.65 4.20
N SER A 348 -56.40 -44.04 5.35
CA SER A 348 -55.18 -43.50 5.96
C SER A 348 -53.95 -43.64 5.03
N ASP A 349 -53.83 -44.78 4.36
CA ASP A 349 -52.69 -45.08 3.49
C ASP A 349 -52.66 -44.14 2.27
N LYS A 350 -53.82 -43.88 1.67
CA LYS A 350 -53.93 -42.90 0.58
C LYS A 350 -53.63 -41.48 1.04
N ALA A 351 -54.10 -41.08 2.22
CA ALA A 351 -53.81 -39.77 2.80
C ALA A 351 -52.30 -39.56 3.03
N ARG A 352 -51.60 -40.59 3.54
CA ARG A 352 -50.14 -40.57 3.70
C ARG A 352 -49.40 -40.43 2.37
N GLN A 353 -49.82 -41.15 1.33
CA GLN A 353 -49.19 -41.05 0.00
C GLN A 353 -49.36 -39.67 -0.61
N ILE A 354 -50.55 -39.07 -0.49
CA ILE A 354 -50.82 -37.69 -0.94
C ILE A 354 -49.90 -36.72 -0.18
N LEU A 355 -49.80 -36.85 1.14
CA LEU A 355 -48.95 -36.00 1.98
C LEU A 355 -47.47 -36.10 1.59
N ILE A 356 -46.95 -37.31 1.37
CA ILE A 356 -45.57 -37.53 0.90
C ILE A 356 -45.34 -36.82 -0.43
N SER A 357 -46.26 -36.99 -1.40
CA SER A 357 -46.13 -36.36 -2.72
C SER A 357 -46.14 -34.83 -2.64
N LEU A 358 -46.94 -34.24 -1.75
CA LEU A 358 -47.01 -32.80 -1.54
C LEU A 358 -45.70 -32.26 -0.96
N ILE A 359 -45.14 -32.94 0.05
CA ILE A 359 -43.85 -32.56 0.65
C ILE A 359 -42.72 -32.66 -0.38
N GLU A 360 -42.65 -33.75 -1.13
CA GLU A 360 -41.58 -34.00 -2.11
C GLU A 360 -41.66 -33.08 -3.33
N SER A 361 -42.87 -32.64 -3.70
CA SER A 361 -43.07 -31.68 -4.79
C SER A 361 -42.55 -30.28 -4.49
N GLY A 362 -42.32 -29.94 -3.21
CA GLY A 362 -41.87 -28.62 -2.77
C GLY A 362 -42.85 -27.47 -3.10
N SER A 363 -44.08 -27.79 -3.52
CA SER A 363 -45.04 -26.79 -4.01
C SER A 363 -45.78 -26.04 -2.89
N ILE A 364 -45.62 -26.45 -1.63
CA ILE A 364 -46.33 -25.94 -0.47
C ILE A 364 -45.32 -25.62 0.64
N ASP A 365 -45.51 -24.49 1.32
CA ASP A 365 -44.73 -24.15 2.50
C ASP A 365 -45.02 -25.11 3.65
N LEU A 366 -43.95 -25.68 4.24
CA LEU A 366 -44.09 -26.69 5.27
C LEU A 366 -44.67 -26.13 6.58
N SER A 367 -44.50 -24.83 6.86
CA SER A 367 -45.10 -24.19 8.05
C SER A 367 -46.62 -24.04 7.87
N ASP A 368 -47.07 -23.59 6.70
CA ASP A 368 -48.49 -23.48 6.37
C ASP A 368 -49.18 -24.86 6.40
N LEU A 369 -48.51 -25.87 5.84
CA LEU A 369 -49.01 -27.24 5.87
C LEU A 369 -49.14 -27.76 7.31
N LEU A 370 -48.13 -27.57 8.15
CA LEU A 370 -48.18 -27.98 9.57
C LEU A 370 -49.34 -27.29 10.31
N SER A 371 -49.53 -25.98 10.12
CA SER A 371 -50.65 -25.24 10.72
C SER A 371 -52.01 -25.80 10.27
N SER A 372 -52.16 -26.13 8.98
CA SER A 372 -53.41 -26.72 8.47
C SER A 372 -53.70 -28.10 9.07
N MET A 373 -52.66 -28.86 9.43
CA MET A 373 -52.80 -30.15 10.09
C MET A 373 -53.19 -30.00 11.56
N ASP A 374 -52.63 -29.01 12.25
CA ASP A 374 -53.04 -28.66 13.60
C ASP A 374 -54.54 -28.31 13.63
N ASP A 375 -55.04 -27.54 12.65
CA ASP A 375 -56.47 -27.24 12.51
C ASP A 375 -57.34 -28.49 12.28
N GLN A 376 -56.85 -29.45 11.48
CA GLN A 376 -57.54 -30.72 11.24
C GLN A 376 -57.60 -31.57 12.49
N ILE A 377 -56.50 -31.63 13.26
CA ILE A 377 -56.45 -32.34 14.54
C ILE A 377 -57.45 -31.75 15.53
N VAL A 378 -57.54 -30.42 15.63
CA VAL A 378 -58.54 -29.77 16.50
C VAL A 378 -59.95 -30.20 16.13
N LYS A 379 -60.31 -30.14 14.84
CA LYS A 379 -61.62 -30.59 14.35
C LYS A 379 -61.87 -32.07 14.62
N ALA A 380 -60.86 -32.91 14.43
CA ALA A 380 -60.98 -34.35 14.71
C ALA A 380 -61.19 -34.62 16.21
N LYS A 381 -60.51 -33.89 17.09
CA LYS A 381 -60.71 -33.98 18.54
C LYS A 381 -62.11 -33.53 18.97
N GLU A 382 -62.63 -32.44 18.38
CA GLU A 382 -64.00 -32.00 18.62
C GLU A 382 -65.03 -33.06 18.18
N GLN A 383 -64.82 -33.65 17.00
CA GLN A 383 -65.66 -34.75 16.53
C GLN A 383 -65.58 -35.97 17.45
N ALA A 384 -64.38 -36.34 17.90
CA ALA A 384 -64.19 -37.43 18.84
C ALA A 384 -64.95 -37.18 20.15
N GLN A 385 -64.83 -35.97 20.69
CA GLN A 385 -65.52 -35.58 21.91
C GLN A 385 -67.04 -35.61 21.73
N SER A 386 -67.57 -35.16 20.58
CA SER A 386 -69.01 -35.19 20.30
C SER A 386 -69.60 -36.60 20.24
N ARG A 387 -68.78 -37.61 19.86
CA ARG A 387 -69.20 -39.01 19.74
C ARG A 387 -68.95 -39.83 21.00
N LYS A 388 -68.28 -39.26 22.00
CA LYS A 388 -67.83 -39.96 23.20
C LYS A 388 -68.97 -40.72 23.90
N ASP A 389 -70.09 -40.06 24.15
CA ASP A 389 -71.24 -40.69 24.84
C ASP A 389 -71.83 -41.88 24.06
N ILE A 390 -71.75 -41.84 22.73
CA ILE A 390 -72.21 -42.94 21.86
C ILE A 390 -71.21 -44.09 21.92
N LEU A 391 -69.92 -43.79 21.76
CA LEU A 391 -68.85 -44.80 21.81
C LEU A 391 -68.80 -45.49 23.18
N ASP A 392 -68.95 -44.75 24.28
CA ASP A 392 -69.02 -45.32 25.63
C ASP A 392 -70.21 -46.27 25.80
N LYS A 393 -71.35 -45.99 25.17
CA LYS A 393 -72.50 -46.91 25.15
C LYS A 393 -72.23 -48.13 24.29
N VAL A 394 -71.62 -47.96 23.12
CA VAL A 394 -71.23 -49.06 22.22
C VAL A 394 -70.26 -50.00 22.92
N GLU A 395 -69.28 -49.47 23.65
CA GLU A 395 -68.29 -50.28 24.36
C GLU A 395 -68.92 -51.05 25.54
N LYS A 396 -69.82 -50.41 26.30
CA LYS A 396 -70.61 -51.12 27.32
C LYS A 396 -71.45 -52.25 26.72
N TRP A 397 -72.07 -52.01 25.56
CA TRP A 397 -72.82 -53.03 24.83
C TRP A 397 -71.92 -54.16 24.33
N ARG A 398 -70.73 -53.84 23.82
CA ARG A 398 -69.73 -54.82 23.40
C ARG A 398 -69.35 -55.73 24.56
N HIS A 399 -68.96 -55.16 25.70
CA HIS A 399 -68.60 -55.95 26.89
C HIS A 399 -69.76 -56.79 27.42
N ALA A 400 -70.98 -56.24 27.47
CA ALA A 400 -72.15 -57.01 27.88
C ALA A 400 -72.41 -58.19 26.93
N SER A 401 -72.24 -57.99 25.62
CA SER A 401 -72.40 -59.03 24.61
C SER A 401 -71.29 -60.09 24.67
N GLU A 402 -70.04 -59.68 24.94
CA GLU A 402 -68.91 -60.59 25.17
C GLU A 402 -69.11 -61.42 26.44
N GLU A 403 -69.61 -60.80 27.51
CA GLU A 403 -69.95 -61.49 28.77
C GLU A 403 -71.11 -62.48 28.57
N GLU A 404 -72.16 -62.10 27.85
CA GLU A 404 -73.26 -63.00 27.48
C GLU A 404 -72.76 -64.20 26.68
N SER A 405 -71.93 -63.96 25.65
CA SER A 405 -71.33 -65.05 24.86
C SER A 405 -70.43 -65.95 25.72
N TRP A 406 -69.72 -65.38 26.70
CA TRP A 406 -68.91 -66.16 27.63
C TRP A 406 -69.77 -67.01 28.57
N LEU A 407 -70.87 -66.46 29.09
CA LEU A 407 -71.83 -67.18 29.93
C LEU A 407 -72.51 -68.31 29.15
N ASP A 408 -72.91 -68.08 27.91
CA ASP A 408 -73.47 -69.12 27.03
C ASP A 408 -72.47 -70.26 26.81
N GLU A 409 -71.19 -69.94 26.58
CA GLU A 409 -70.15 -70.94 26.44
C GLU A 409 -69.92 -71.72 27.75
N TYR A 410 -69.96 -71.03 28.89
CA TYR A 410 -69.88 -71.64 30.21
C TYR A 410 -71.06 -72.59 30.49
N GLU A 411 -72.30 -72.16 30.23
CA GLU A 411 -73.49 -73.00 30.40
C GLU A 411 -73.44 -74.24 29.51
N ARG A 412 -72.99 -74.08 28.26
CA ARG A 412 -72.82 -75.18 27.31
C ARG A 412 -71.77 -76.20 27.78
N VAL A 413 -70.67 -75.74 28.39
CA VAL A 413 -69.66 -76.61 29.03
C VAL A 413 -70.23 -77.31 30.27
N MET A 414 -71.01 -76.61 31.09
CA MET A 414 -71.67 -77.19 32.27
C MET A 414 -72.69 -78.27 31.89
N LEU A 415 -73.48 -78.05 30.84
CA LEU A 415 -74.39 -79.05 30.29
C LEU A 415 -73.63 -80.28 29.75
N TRP A 416 -72.48 -80.07 29.10
CA TRP A 416 -71.58 -81.16 28.67
C TRP A 416 -71.05 -81.99 29.85
N ILE A 417 -70.64 -81.34 30.94
CA ILE A 417 -70.19 -82.03 32.16
C ILE A 417 -71.32 -82.85 32.79
N HIS A 418 -72.53 -82.29 32.85
CA HIS A 418 -73.71 -83.00 33.35
C HIS A 418 -74.04 -84.23 32.50
N TYR A 419 -73.98 -84.11 31.18
CA TYR A 419 -74.21 -85.20 30.24
C TYR A 419 -73.17 -86.34 30.37
N LEU A 420 -71.89 -85.99 30.58
CA LEU A 420 -70.80 -86.94 30.83
C LEU A 420 -70.94 -87.67 32.18
N ASN A 421 -71.52 -87.01 33.20
CA ASN A 421 -71.82 -87.62 34.51
C ASN A 421 -73.01 -88.59 34.45
N SER A 422 -73.97 -88.39 33.54
CA SER A 422 -75.14 -89.25 33.37
C SER A 422 -74.92 -90.43 32.41
N SER A 423 -73.84 -90.40 31.63
CA SER A 423 -73.42 -91.49 30.75
C SER A 423 -72.41 -92.40 31.47
N SER A 424 -72.28 -93.67 31.07
CA SER A 424 -71.47 -94.70 31.75
C SER A 424 -69.94 -94.46 31.76
N THR A 425 -69.48 -93.21 31.62
CA THR A 425 -68.09 -92.75 31.64
C THR A 425 -67.80 -91.83 32.84
N SER A 426 -68.56 -91.95 33.93
CA SER A 426 -68.46 -91.12 35.15
C SER A 426 -67.05 -91.06 35.76
N TYR A 427 -66.23 -92.10 35.59
CA TYR A 427 -64.86 -92.19 36.13
C TYR A 427 -63.83 -91.27 35.45
N LEU A 428 -64.13 -90.72 34.26
CA LEU A 428 -63.26 -89.76 33.55
C LEU A 428 -63.57 -88.29 33.87
N VAL A 429 -64.71 -88.02 34.51
CA VAL A 429 -65.18 -86.65 34.79
C VAL A 429 -64.20 -85.83 35.65
N PRO A 430 -63.55 -86.39 36.71
CA PRO A 430 -62.54 -85.65 37.47
C PRO A 430 -61.29 -85.30 36.65
N LEU A 431 -60.88 -86.17 35.71
CA LEU A 431 -59.73 -85.96 34.82
C LEU A 431 -60.02 -84.89 33.77
N ILE A 432 -61.23 -84.87 33.21
CA ILE A 432 -61.68 -83.85 32.23
C ILE A 432 -61.82 -82.49 32.91
N ILE A 433 -62.43 -82.42 34.10
CA ILE A 433 -62.51 -81.18 34.89
C ILE A 433 -61.11 -80.67 35.26
N ALA A 434 -60.17 -81.55 35.64
CA ALA A 434 -58.79 -81.17 35.91
C ALA A 434 -58.04 -80.68 34.66
N CYS A 435 -58.23 -81.31 33.50
CA CYS A 435 -57.66 -80.85 32.23
C CYS A 435 -58.23 -79.50 31.77
N PHE A 436 -59.54 -79.28 31.90
CA PHE A 436 -60.19 -78.02 31.53
C PHE A 436 -59.73 -76.87 32.45
N ARG A 437 -59.64 -77.14 33.76
CA ARG A 437 -59.14 -76.16 34.75
C ARG A 437 -57.66 -75.82 34.50
N LYS A 438 -56.84 -76.79 34.10
CA LYS A 438 -55.42 -76.58 33.76
C LYS A 438 -55.21 -75.86 32.43
N SER A 439 -56.13 -76.01 31.47
CA SER A 439 -56.09 -75.31 30.17
C SER A 439 -56.59 -73.86 30.25
N HIS A 440 -57.67 -73.59 31.02
CA HIS A 440 -58.27 -72.25 31.08
C HIS A 440 -57.61 -71.32 32.11
N PHE A 441 -57.12 -71.83 33.25
CA PHE A 441 -56.43 -70.97 34.24
C PHE A 441 -54.97 -70.66 33.89
N SER A 442 -54.35 -71.35 32.93
CA SER A 442 -53.04 -70.94 32.41
C SER A 442 -53.09 -69.65 31.58
N ASN A 443 -54.27 -69.21 31.13
CA ASN A 443 -54.48 -67.91 30.46
C ASN A 443 -55.04 -66.82 31.40
N ILE A 444 -55.16 -67.10 32.70
CA ILE A 444 -55.51 -66.11 33.73
C ILE A 444 -54.29 -65.95 34.67
N SER A 445 -53.14 -65.65 34.07
CA SER A 445 -52.04 -64.94 34.72
C SER A 445 -51.69 -63.75 33.83
N LEU A 446 -52.38 -62.64 34.10
CA LEU A 446 -51.92 -61.29 33.83
C LEU A 446 -52.12 -60.49 35.12
#